data_AF-A0A8T5URA7-F1
#
_entry.id   AF-A0A8T5URA7-F1
#
_cell.length_a   1.000
_cell.length_b   1.000
_cell.length_c   1.000
_cell.angle_alpha   90.00
_cell.angle_beta   90.00
_cell.angle_gamma   90.00
#
_symmetry.space_group_name_H-M   'P 1'
#
loop_
_entity.id
_entity.type
_entity.pdbx_description
1 polymer ?
#
loop_
_entity_poly.entity_id
_entity_poly.type
_entity_poly.pdbx_seq_one_letter_code
_entity_poly.pdbx_strand_id
1 'polypeptide(L)'
;MPYDFLLKDINTTLTCKSIGTDKGLAKIGDGVVNLTYSIAKSIYLTEINKNNKNVRTGLKVSKIILAEALKKAEMKTFSKSRADAHDLADTVEALIAYIWFNDKMTIEDIVNFLVDSLHGDLYSRSEEIKNATNAFTKLLLHIKKFLPES
;
A
#
# COMPACT_ATOMS: atom_id res chain seq x y z
N MET A 1 -8.63 17.48 8.70
CA MET A 1 -7.35 17.86 8.06
C MET A 1 -7.58 18.91 6.95
N PRO A 2 -6.56 19.72 6.57
CA PRO A 2 -6.70 20.75 5.52
C PRO A 2 -7.12 20.20 4.14
N TYR A 3 -7.05 18.88 3.96
CA TYR A 3 -7.37 18.16 2.73
C TYR A 3 -8.64 17.31 2.82
N ASP A 4 -9.46 17.42 3.88
CA ASP A 4 -10.69 16.60 4.04
C ASP A 4 -11.66 16.73 2.86
N PHE A 5 -11.64 17.89 2.20
CA PHE A 5 -12.48 18.16 1.03
C PHE A 5 -12.17 17.23 -0.15
N LEU A 6 -10.97 16.64 -0.22
CA LEU A 6 -10.57 15.68 -1.26
C LEU A 6 -11.28 14.33 -1.15
N LEU A 7 -11.93 14.05 -0.01
CA LEU A 7 -12.75 12.85 0.17
C LEU A 7 -14.26 13.14 0.09
N LYS A 8 -14.67 14.39 -0.09
CA LYS A 8 -16.07 14.80 0.11
C LYS A 8 -17.02 14.09 -0.86
N ASP A 9 -16.65 14.00 -2.13
CA ASP A 9 -17.37 13.28 -3.18
C ASP A 9 -17.31 11.75 -2.99
N ILE A 10 -16.14 11.21 -2.65
CA ILE A 10 -15.97 9.77 -2.41
C ILE A 10 -16.83 9.30 -1.24
N ASN A 11 -16.89 10.11 -0.18
CA ASN A 11 -17.69 9.81 1.01
C ASN A 11 -19.21 9.92 0.78
N THR A 12 -19.67 10.52 -0.32
CA THR A 12 -21.10 10.50 -0.68
C THR A 12 -21.54 9.17 -1.29
N THR A 13 -20.63 8.44 -1.94
CA THR A 13 -20.89 7.17 -2.64
C THR A 13 -20.09 6.03 -2.01
N LEU A 14 -19.98 6.05 -0.68
CA LEU A 14 -19.02 5.35 0.20
C LEU A 14 -19.02 3.82 0.04
N THR A 15 -18.52 3.34 -1.10
CA THR A 15 -18.42 1.92 -1.45
C THR A 15 -16.95 1.57 -1.66
N CYS A 16 -16.59 0.33 -1.35
CA CYS A 16 -15.26 -0.21 -1.61
C CYS A 16 -14.79 -0.02 -3.06
N LYS A 17 -15.72 -0.14 -4.00
CA LYS A 17 -15.45 0.02 -5.43
C LYS A 17 -15.24 1.48 -5.84
N SER A 18 -16.00 2.43 -5.29
CA SER A 18 -15.79 3.85 -5.60
C SER A 18 -14.43 4.32 -5.11
N ILE A 19 -14.03 3.91 -3.90
CA ILE A 19 -12.69 4.21 -3.36
C ILE A 19 -11.61 3.55 -4.23
N GLY A 20 -11.70 2.24 -4.44
CA GLY A 20 -10.66 1.48 -5.15
C GLY A 20 -10.54 1.77 -6.65
N THR A 21 -11.51 2.44 -7.26
CA THR A 21 -11.46 2.83 -8.68
C THR A 21 -11.20 4.31 -8.91
N ASP A 22 -11.07 5.11 -7.84
CA ASP A 22 -10.79 6.53 -7.95
C ASP A 22 -9.34 6.79 -8.40
N LYS A 23 -9.21 7.44 -9.57
CA LYS A 23 -7.90 7.72 -10.18
C LYS A 23 -7.17 8.89 -9.52
N GLY A 24 -7.87 9.78 -8.82
CA GLY A 24 -7.26 10.87 -8.06
C GLY A 24 -6.56 10.34 -6.81
N LEU A 25 -7.28 9.53 -6.02
CA LEU A 25 -6.75 8.81 -4.88
C LEU A 25 -5.58 7.90 -5.27
N ALA A 26 -5.70 7.13 -6.36
CA ALA A 26 -4.61 6.28 -6.83
C ALA A 26 -3.32 7.08 -7.09
N LYS A 27 -3.41 8.25 -7.73
CA LYS A 27 -2.23 9.11 -8.00
C LYS A 27 -1.54 9.60 -6.73
N ILE A 28 -2.31 9.97 -5.71
CA ILE A 28 -1.76 10.38 -4.41
C ILE A 28 -1.19 9.15 -3.68
N GLY A 29 -1.92 8.04 -3.77
CA GLY A 29 -1.56 6.74 -3.23
C GLY A 29 -0.25 6.20 -3.75
N ASP A 30 0.06 6.31 -5.04
CA ASP A 30 1.34 5.93 -5.62
C ASP A 30 2.50 6.64 -4.88
N GLY A 31 2.35 7.94 -4.59
CA GLY A 31 3.33 8.69 -3.79
C GLY A 31 3.46 8.16 -2.36
N VAL A 32 2.33 7.96 -1.67
CA VAL A 32 2.27 7.46 -0.29
C VAL A 32 2.88 6.06 -0.18
N VAL A 33 2.52 5.16 -1.08
CA VAL A 33 3.01 3.77 -1.14
C VAL A 33 4.51 3.73 -1.41
N ASN A 34 5.00 4.52 -2.37
CA ASN A 34 6.42 4.56 -2.70
C ASN A 34 7.25 5.12 -1.55
N LEU A 35 6.77 6.17 -0.88
CA LEU A 35 7.44 6.77 0.27
C LEU A 35 7.50 5.79 1.45
N THR A 36 6.35 5.28 1.87
CA THR A 36 6.24 4.38 3.03
C THR A 36 7.06 3.11 2.84
N TYR A 37 7.01 2.48 1.65
CA TYR A 37 7.81 1.31 1.36
C TYR A 37 9.31 1.61 1.30
N SER A 38 9.73 2.73 0.69
CA SER A 38 11.15 3.10 0.63
C SER A 38 11.74 3.32 2.02
N ILE A 39 10.98 3.97 2.91
CA ILE A 39 11.39 4.15 4.31
C ILE A 39 11.43 2.80 5.03
N ALA A 40 10.36 2.01 4.94
CA ALA A 40 10.27 0.71 5.62
C ALA A 40 11.39 -0.24 5.18
N LYS A 41 11.66 -0.33 3.87
CA LYS A 41 12.79 -1.11 3.33
C LYS A 41 14.13 -0.60 3.84
N SER A 42 14.31 0.71 3.95
CA SER A 42 15.55 1.31 4.46
C SER A 42 15.79 0.98 5.93
N ILE A 43 14.74 1.04 6.75
CA ILE A 43 14.77 0.64 8.18
C ILE A 43 15.12 -0.84 8.28
N TYR A 44 14.29 -1.70 7.68
CA TYR A 44 14.47 -3.16 7.74
C TYR A 44 15.87 -3.59 7.28
N LEU A 45 16.34 -3.07 6.14
CA LEU A 45 17.68 -3.38 5.64
C LEU A 45 18.79 -2.87 6.56
N THR A 46 18.59 -1.75 7.25
CA THR A 46 19.57 -1.25 8.22
C THR A 46 19.63 -2.15 9.45
N GLU A 47 18.48 -2.63 9.93
CA GLU A 47 18.39 -3.51 11.10
C GLU A 47 19.02 -4.89 10.87
N ILE A 48 18.83 -5.47 9.67
CA ILE A 48 19.41 -6.78 9.34
C ILE A 48 20.87 -6.70 8.84
N ASN A 49 21.39 -5.50 8.56
CA ASN A 49 22.73 -5.33 8.03
C ASN A 49 23.79 -5.38 9.13
N LYS A 50 24.63 -6.42 9.08
CA LYS A 50 25.70 -6.68 10.05
C LYS A 50 26.83 -5.66 10.05
N ASN A 51 26.91 -4.80 9.04
CA ASN A 51 28.02 -3.84 8.87
C ASN A 51 27.73 -2.47 9.51
N ASN A 52 26.66 -2.33 10.31
CA ASN A 52 26.26 -1.09 11.01
C ASN A 52 26.15 0.15 10.09
N LYS A 53 25.89 -0.05 8.79
CA LYS A 53 25.75 1.02 7.82
C LYS A 53 24.28 1.30 7.55
N ASN A 54 23.88 2.55 7.75
CA ASN A 54 22.56 3.05 7.38
C ASN A 54 22.31 2.86 5.88
N VAL A 55 21.32 2.03 5.55
CA VAL A 55 20.85 1.79 4.19
C VAL A 55 19.74 2.78 3.88
N ARG A 56 19.79 3.39 2.68
CA ARG A 56 18.74 4.29 2.19
C ARG A 56 18.34 3.82 0.81
N THR A 57 17.06 3.57 0.62
CA THR A 57 16.46 3.14 -0.65
C THR A 57 15.37 4.13 -1.06
N GLY A 58 15.05 4.16 -2.35
CA GLY A 58 14.09 5.12 -2.92
C GLY A 58 13.60 4.62 -4.27
N LEU A 59 12.90 3.49 -4.28
CA LEU A 59 12.44 2.86 -5.50
C LEU A 59 10.92 2.77 -5.51
N LYS A 60 10.36 2.97 -6.71
CA LYS A 60 8.95 2.75 -6.96
C LYS A 60 8.60 1.28 -6.73
N VAL A 61 7.54 1.04 -5.97
CA VAL A 61 7.02 -0.30 -5.75
C VAL A 61 6.53 -0.86 -7.09
N SER A 62 6.91 -2.10 -7.39
CA SER A 62 6.44 -2.75 -8.61
C SER A 62 4.93 -2.94 -8.58
N LYS A 63 4.23 -2.57 -9.66
CA LYS A 63 2.78 -2.82 -9.81
C LYS A 63 2.42 -4.29 -9.61
N ILE A 64 3.31 -5.21 -9.96
CA ILE A 64 3.11 -6.66 -9.74
C ILE A 64 2.97 -6.97 -8.25
N ILE A 65 3.77 -6.34 -7.39
CA ILE A 65 3.72 -6.55 -5.93
C ILE A 65 2.34 -6.14 -5.41
N LEU A 66 1.86 -4.95 -5.77
CA LEU A 66 0.58 -4.42 -5.30
C LEU A 66 -0.60 -5.22 -5.88
N ALA A 67 -0.55 -5.54 -7.17
CA ALA A 67 -1.58 -6.34 -7.81
C ALA A 67 -1.71 -7.71 -7.15
N GLU A 68 -0.61 -8.44 -6.98
CA GLU A 68 -0.62 -9.75 -6.32
C GLU A 68 -1.04 -9.64 -4.85
N ALA A 69 -0.63 -8.58 -4.15
CA ALA A 69 -1.03 -8.35 -2.77
C ALA A 69 -2.56 -8.23 -2.63
N LEU A 70 -3.21 -7.48 -3.53
CA LEU A 70 -4.66 -7.34 -3.58
C LEU A 70 -5.37 -8.66 -3.89
N LYS A 71 -4.80 -9.47 -4.79
CA LYS A 71 -5.34 -10.80 -5.10
C LYS A 71 -5.29 -11.71 -3.88
N LYS A 72 -4.15 -11.76 -3.18
CA LYS A 72 -3.95 -12.58 -1.98
C LYS A 72 -4.77 -12.12 -0.78
N ALA A 73 -5.10 -10.82 -0.69
CA ALA A 73 -5.99 -10.28 0.33
C ALA A 73 -7.48 -10.53 0.02
N GLU A 74 -7.80 -11.18 -1.11
CA GLU A 74 -9.17 -11.42 -1.59
C GLU A 74 -10.00 -10.13 -1.77
N MET A 75 -9.33 -9.04 -2.16
CA MET A 75 -9.93 -7.69 -2.28
C MET A 75 -10.14 -7.25 -3.73
N LYS A 76 -10.14 -8.18 -4.69
CA LYS A 76 -10.37 -7.87 -6.12
C LYS A 76 -11.70 -7.17 -6.39
N THR A 77 -12.71 -7.39 -5.55
CA THR A 77 -14.04 -6.77 -5.65
C THR A 77 -14.02 -5.25 -5.49
N PHE A 78 -12.94 -4.70 -4.92
CA PHE A 78 -12.71 -3.27 -4.72
C PHE A 78 -12.24 -2.61 -6.02
N SER A 79 -11.83 -3.41 -7.02
CA SER A 79 -11.41 -2.93 -8.33
C SER A 79 -12.55 -2.92 -9.35
N LYS A 80 -12.26 -2.40 -10.54
CA LYS A 80 -13.21 -2.43 -11.66
C LYS A 80 -13.40 -3.86 -12.19
N SER A 81 -14.54 -4.10 -12.82
CA SER A 81 -14.79 -5.39 -13.49
C SER A 81 -13.77 -5.60 -14.61
N ARG A 82 -13.22 -6.82 -14.72
CA ARG A 82 -12.16 -7.16 -15.71
C ARG A 82 -10.89 -6.29 -15.57
N ALA A 83 -10.49 -5.98 -14.34
CA ALA A 83 -9.26 -5.26 -14.04
C ALA A 83 -8.00 -6.04 -14.48
N ASP A 84 -7.05 -5.33 -15.09
CA ASP A 84 -5.71 -5.85 -15.37
C ASP A 84 -4.77 -5.66 -14.16
N ALA A 85 -3.50 -6.07 -14.29
CA ALA A 85 -2.53 -5.93 -13.19
C ALA A 85 -2.26 -4.46 -12.81
N HIS A 86 -2.34 -3.53 -13.76
CA HIS A 86 -2.16 -2.11 -13.47
C HIS A 86 -3.36 -1.57 -12.68
N ASP A 87 -4.58 -1.92 -13.08
CA ASP A 87 -5.80 -1.52 -12.38
C ASP A 87 -5.84 -2.04 -10.94
N LEU A 88 -5.39 -3.28 -10.71
CA LEU A 88 -5.30 -3.85 -9.36
C LEU A 88 -4.26 -3.12 -8.51
N ALA A 89 -3.13 -2.70 -9.09
CA ALA A 89 -2.15 -1.89 -8.38
C ALA A 89 -2.71 -0.51 -8.01
N ASP A 90 -3.35 0.18 -8.96
CA ASP A 90 -4.02 1.48 -8.73
C ASP A 90 -5.08 1.38 -7.62
N THR A 91 -5.75 0.23 -7.53
CA THR A 91 -6.73 -0.04 -6.47
C THR A 91 -6.05 -0.02 -5.11
N VAL A 92 -4.92 -0.70 -4.94
CA VAL A 92 -4.15 -0.68 -3.68
C VAL A 92 -3.70 0.73 -3.32
N GLU A 93 -3.18 1.47 -4.30
CA GLU A 93 -2.75 2.86 -4.12
C GLU A 93 -3.91 3.73 -3.63
N ALA A 94 -5.09 3.63 -4.26
CA ALA A 94 -6.27 4.39 -3.86
C ALA A 94 -6.76 4.03 -2.45
N LEU A 95 -6.77 2.74 -2.10
CA LEU A 95 -7.17 2.28 -0.76
C LEU A 95 -6.23 2.83 0.32
N ILE A 96 -4.92 2.79 0.08
CA ILE A 96 -3.93 3.31 1.05
C ILE A 96 -4.06 4.83 1.20
N ALA A 97 -4.26 5.57 0.11
CA ALA A 97 -4.51 7.00 0.15
C ALA A 97 -5.78 7.34 0.96
N TYR A 98 -6.87 6.60 0.75
CA TYR A 98 -8.11 6.78 1.48
C TYR A 98 -7.94 6.58 2.99
N ILE A 99 -7.25 5.51 3.38
CA ILE A 99 -6.97 5.19 4.80
C ILE A 99 -6.14 6.28 5.46
N TRP A 100 -5.14 6.80 4.76
CA TRP A 100 -4.33 7.91 5.24
C TRP A 100 -5.15 9.20 5.36
N PHE A 101 -5.95 9.54 4.35
CA PHE A 101 -6.79 10.73 4.38
C PHE A 101 -7.90 10.70 5.43
N ASN A 102 -8.41 9.52 5.79
CA ASN A 102 -9.40 9.35 6.86
C ASN A 102 -8.76 9.21 8.26
N ASP A 103 -7.47 9.54 8.40
CA ASP A 103 -6.70 9.48 9.65
C ASP A 103 -6.81 8.10 10.35
N LYS A 104 -6.97 7.02 9.56
CA LYS A 104 -7.03 5.64 10.08
C LYS A 104 -5.65 5.04 10.28
N MET A 105 -4.68 5.48 9.47
CA MET A 105 -3.26 5.23 9.65
C MET A 105 -2.47 6.45 9.20
N THR A 106 -1.48 6.85 9.99
CA THR A 106 -0.50 7.86 9.59
C THR A 106 0.56 7.24 8.65
N ILE A 107 1.40 8.08 8.02
CA ILE A 107 2.57 7.60 7.26
C ILE A 107 3.49 6.75 8.15
N GLU A 108 3.68 7.17 9.41
CA GLU A 108 4.49 6.44 10.38
C GLU A 108 3.89 5.07 10.71
N ASP A 109 2.58 4.99 10.92
CA ASP A 109 1.89 3.70 11.16
C ASP A 109 2.06 2.74 9.98
N ILE A 110 1.93 3.24 8.74
CA ILE A 110 2.12 2.42 7.53
C ILE A 110 3.57 1.94 7.44
N VAL A 111 4.55 2.82 7.69
CA VAL A 111 5.97 2.46 7.70
C VAL A 111 6.24 1.36 8.72
N ASN A 112 5.85 1.56 9.97
CA ASN A 112 6.10 0.60 11.06
C ASN A 112 5.43 -0.74 10.75
N PHE A 113 4.18 -0.73 10.27
CA PHE A 113 3.48 -1.95 9.87
C PHE A 113 4.24 -2.71 8.77
N LEU A 114 4.76 -2.00 7.76
CA LEU A 114 5.53 -2.60 6.69
C LEU A 114 6.86 -3.16 7.21
N VAL A 115 7.59 -2.44 8.06
CA VAL A 115 8.84 -2.91 8.69
C VAL A 115 8.61 -4.24 9.42
N ASP A 116 7.60 -4.30 10.29
CA ASP A 116 7.25 -5.49 11.07
C ASP A 116 6.79 -6.68 10.20
N SER A 117 6.29 -6.37 9.00
CA SER A 117 5.78 -7.37 8.06
C SER A 117 6.83 -7.89 7.07
N LEU A 118 7.90 -7.11 6.83
CA LEU A 118 9.01 -7.48 5.97
C LEU A 118 9.88 -8.56 6.61
N HIS A 119 10.41 -9.45 5.78
CA HIS A 119 11.25 -10.56 6.19
C HIS A 119 12.12 -11.02 5.02
N GLY A 120 13.11 -11.86 5.31
CA GLY A 120 13.98 -12.44 4.30
C GLY A 120 14.95 -11.45 3.66
N ASP A 121 15.41 -11.80 2.47
CA ASP A 121 16.31 -10.98 1.66
C ASP A 121 15.53 -9.99 0.78
N LEU A 122 15.89 -8.71 0.83
CA LEU A 122 15.34 -7.66 -0.04
C LEU A 122 16.37 -7.08 -1.01
N TYR A 123 17.57 -7.67 -1.11
CA TYR A 123 18.56 -7.35 -2.14
C TYR A 123 18.27 -8.12 -3.43
N SER A 124 17.88 -9.40 -3.32
CA SER A 124 17.41 -10.18 -4.45
C SER A 124 16.02 -9.72 -4.91
N ARG A 125 15.89 -9.37 -6.20
CA ARG A 125 14.62 -8.90 -6.78
C ARG A 125 13.47 -9.91 -6.62
N SER A 126 13.75 -11.21 -6.76
CA SER A 126 12.72 -12.25 -6.66
C SER A 126 12.20 -12.40 -5.22
N GLU A 127 13.12 -12.39 -4.25
CA GLU A 127 12.75 -12.45 -2.84
C GLU A 127 12.09 -11.14 -2.40
N GLU A 128 12.58 -9.98 -2.86
CA GLU A 128 11.93 -8.69 -2.62
C GLU A 128 10.47 -8.71 -3.10
N ILE A 129 10.20 -9.15 -4.34
CA ILE A 129 8.83 -9.22 -4.85
C ILE A 129 7.96 -10.07 -3.93
N LYS A 130 8.43 -11.25 -3.52
CA LYS A 130 7.69 -12.16 -2.65
C LYS A 130 7.44 -11.56 -1.25
N ASN A 131 8.48 -11.05 -0.60
CA ASN A 131 8.43 -10.53 0.76
C ASN A 131 7.60 -9.23 0.82
N ALA A 132 7.79 -8.32 -0.13
CA ALA A 132 6.98 -7.11 -0.25
C ALA A 132 5.52 -7.43 -0.56
N THR A 133 5.25 -8.41 -1.45
CA THR A 133 3.86 -8.84 -1.73
C THR A 133 3.19 -9.32 -0.46
N ASN A 134 3.87 -10.14 0.33
CA ASN A 134 3.33 -10.63 1.60
C ASN A 134 3.11 -9.49 2.62
N ALA A 135 4.03 -8.53 2.71
CA ALA A 135 3.88 -7.37 3.58
C ALA A 135 2.68 -6.49 3.20
N PHE A 136 2.53 -6.17 1.91
CA PHE A 136 1.37 -5.44 1.43
C PHE A 136 0.06 -6.23 1.57
N THR A 137 0.06 -7.56 1.41
CA THR A 137 -1.12 -8.38 1.69
C THR A 137 -1.54 -8.24 3.16
N LYS A 138 -0.61 -8.31 4.11
CA LYS A 138 -0.90 -8.11 5.53
C LYS A 138 -1.47 -6.72 5.81
N LEU A 139 -0.90 -5.68 5.18
CA LEU A 139 -1.38 -4.31 5.32
C LEU A 139 -2.81 -4.18 4.79
N LEU A 140 -3.10 -4.73 3.61
CA LEU A 140 -4.43 -4.74 3.01
C LEU A 140 -5.47 -5.44 3.91
N LEU A 141 -5.13 -6.60 4.46
CA LEU A 141 -5.98 -7.31 5.41
C LEU A 141 -6.21 -6.51 6.70
N HIS A 142 -5.18 -5.80 7.18
CA HIS A 142 -5.30 -4.94 8.36
C HIS A 142 -6.24 -3.75 8.10
N ILE A 143 -6.08 -3.06 6.96
CA ILE A 143 -6.89 -1.88 6.66
C ILE A 143 -8.31 -2.20 6.22
N LYS A 144 -8.58 -3.46 5.82
CA LYS A 144 -9.91 -3.90 5.38
C LYS A 144 -11.01 -3.55 6.38
N LYS A 145 -10.72 -3.64 7.69
CA LYS A 145 -11.66 -3.30 8.78
C LYS A 145 -12.05 -1.82 8.85
N PHE A 146 -11.30 -0.95 8.18
CA PHE A 146 -11.54 0.50 8.12
C PHE A 146 -12.23 0.93 6.83
N LEU A 147 -12.35 0.02 5.87
CA LEU A 147 -13.05 0.26 4.62
C LEU A 147 -14.55 -0.01 4.83
N PRO A 148 -15.44 0.62 4.03
CA PRO A 148 -16.87 0.36 4.09
C PRO A 148 -17.18 -1.14 3.94
N GLU A 149 -18.28 -1.61 4.51
CA GLU A 149 -18.74 -2.97 4.19
C GLU A 149 -19.12 -3.03 2.70
N SER A 150 -18.67 -4.10 2.04
CA SER A 150 -18.92 -4.37 0.62
C SER A 150 -20.26 -5.02 0.38
#